data_AF-A0A8I1TPQ8-F1
#
_entry.id   AF-A0A8I1TPQ8-F1
#
_cell.length_a   1.000
_cell.length_b   1.000
_cell.length_c   1.000
_cell.angle_alpha   90.00
_cell.angle_beta   90.00
_cell.angle_gamma   90.00
#
_symmetry.space_group_name_H-M   'P 1'
#
loop_
_entity.id
_entity.type
_entity.pdbx_description
1 polymer ?
#
loop_
_entity_poly.entity_id
_entity_poly.type
_entity_poly.pdbx_seq_one_letter_code
_entity_poly.pdbx_strand_id
1 'polypeptide(L)'
;MHTVTRTCSTWNHGGRTVGSPGPAGDVEGGEPTVPQPAGAELEAVRERRKQLREKYLRPAADRSPTTVRGVHHLALVCRDVEQTIRFYQDTLGFPLVELVENRDYAGSSHFFFDIGNGNLLGFFDFPGHDHRDYEETIGAVQHLALSTSPEEFEAAKARLEAEGIDYLGPDRGVDNSLYIRDPNGVGIEFYREELGKFEGEPLL
;
A
#
# COMPACT_ATOMS: atom_id res chain seq x y z
N MET A 1 2.26 -28.51 -14.48
CA MET A 1 1.97 -27.09 -14.29
C MET A 1 1.51 -26.92 -12.84
N HIS A 2 2.39 -26.43 -11.97
CA HIS A 2 2.04 -26.12 -10.59
C HIS A 2 1.32 -24.76 -10.59
N THR A 3 0.06 -24.74 -10.17
CA THR A 3 -0.68 -23.50 -9.94
C THR A 3 -0.16 -22.93 -8.63
N VAL A 4 0.75 -21.95 -8.69
CA VAL A 4 1.12 -21.15 -7.52
C VAL A 4 -0.12 -20.35 -7.12
N THR A 5 -0.71 -20.69 -5.98
CA THR A 5 -1.75 -19.88 -5.35
C THR A 5 -1.07 -18.65 -4.76
N ARG A 6 -1.07 -17.55 -5.53
CA ARG A 6 -0.62 -16.23 -5.07
C ARG A 6 -1.63 -15.70 -4.06
N THR A 7 -1.32 -15.78 -2.78
CA THR A 7 -2.14 -15.16 -1.72
C THR A 7 -1.66 -13.73 -1.51
N CYS A 8 -2.47 -12.77 -1.95
CA CYS A 8 -2.32 -11.37 -1.54
C CYS A 8 -2.90 -11.25 -0.13
N SER A 9 -2.09 -10.84 0.85
CA SER A 9 -2.54 -10.58 2.21
C SER A 9 -3.32 -9.27 2.24
N THR A 10 -4.62 -9.36 2.48
CA THR A 10 -5.45 -8.18 2.77
C THR A 10 -5.15 -7.71 4.20
N TRP A 11 -4.63 -6.49 4.34
CA TRP A 11 -4.59 -5.77 5.61
C TRP A 11 -6.02 -5.37 6.00
N ASN A 12 -6.71 -6.20 6.76
CA ASN A 12 -7.96 -5.80 7.41
C ASN A 12 -7.60 -5.29 8.81
N HIS A 13 -7.89 -4.03 9.15
CA HIS A 13 -7.74 -3.51 10.51
C HIS A 13 -9.08 -2.97 11.01
N GLY A 14 -9.60 -3.59 12.08
CA GLY A 14 -10.52 -2.91 12.99
C GLY A 14 -9.70 -2.04 13.94
N GLY A 15 -9.82 -0.72 13.81
CA GLY A 15 -9.10 0.25 14.64
C GLY A 15 -9.46 0.15 16.13
N ARG A 16 -8.45 0.18 17.00
CA ARG A 16 -8.64 0.54 18.42
C ARG A 16 -8.60 2.06 18.54
N THR A 17 -9.74 2.67 18.80
CA THR A 17 -9.78 4.01 19.40
C THR A 17 -9.51 3.90 20.91
N VAL A 18 -8.52 4.63 21.41
CA VAL A 18 -8.24 4.73 22.86
C VAL A 18 -9.31 5.59 23.56
N GLY A 19 -10.19 4.93 24.31
CA GLY A 19 -10.54 5.25 25.70
C GLY A 19 -11.59 6.33 26.05
N SER A 20 -12.76 5.89 26.53
CA SER A 20 -13.34 6.25 27.86
C SER A 20 -14.41 5.22 28.26
N PRO A 21 -14.54 4.82 29.56
CA PRO A 21 -15.27 3.61 29.95
C PRO A 21 -16.78 3.85 30.13
N GLY A 22 -17.59 3.24 29.27
CA GLY A 22 -19.02 3.00 29.48
C GLY A 22 -19.26 1.56 29.98
N PRO A 23 -20.37 1.28 30.69
CA PRO A 23 -20.54 -0.01 31.37
C PRO A 23 -20.76 -1.13 30.36
N ALA A 24 -20.17 -2.29 30.69
CA ALA A 24 -20.13 -3.51 29.91
C ALA A 24 -21.52 -3.97 29.45
N GLY A 25 -21.75 -3.92 28.14
CA GLY A 25 -22.67 -4.80 27.45
C GLY A 25 -21.83 -5.79 26.65
N ASP A 26 -22.07 -7.08 26.85
CA ASP A 26 -21.40 -8.16 26.12
C ASP A 26 -21.76 -8.05 24.62
N VAL A 27 -20.88 -7.42 23.84
CA VAL A 27 -20.91 -7.51 22.39
C VAL A 27 -19.92 -8.60 22.02
N GLU A 28 -20.42 -9.76 21.60
CA GLU A 28 -19.62 -10.77 20.91
C GLU A 28 -19.04 -10.14 19.64
N GLY A 29 -17.83 -9.58 19.75
CA GLY A 29 -17.09 -8.94 18.68
C GLY A 29 -16.47 -9.98 17.76
N GLY A 30 -17.28 -10.60 16.90
CA GLY A 30 -16.78 -11.27 15.70
C GLY A 30 -16.36 -10.22 14.67
N GLU A 31 -15.12 -10.29 14.20
CA GLU A 31 -14.61 -9.40 13.14
C GLU A 31 -15.51 -9.44 11.90
N PRO A 32 -15.90 -8.30 11.31
CA PRO A 32 -16.56 -8.30 10.02
C PRO A 32 -15.56 -8.79 8.95
N THR A 33 -15.73 -10.05 8.54
CA THR A 33 -14.99 -10.65 7.44
C THR A 33 -15.68 -10.30 6.13
N VAL A 34 -14.91 -9.87 5.13
CA VAL A 34 -15.44 -9.73 3.76
C VAL A 34 -15.94 -11.12 3.34
N PRO A 35 -17.24 -11.27 3.02
CA PRO A 35 -17.79 -12.59 2.73
C PRO A 35 -17.12 -13.17 1.48
N GLN A 36 -16.62 -14.39 1.59
CA GLN A 36 -16.01 -15.09 0.47
C GLN A 36 -17.10 -15.79 -0.36
N PRO A 37 -17.07 -15.69 -1.70
CA PRO A 37 -18.01 -16.43 -2.55
C PRO A 37 -17.78 -17.94 -2.38
N ALA A 38 -18.86 -18.71 -2.41
CA ALA A 38 -18.82 -20.17 -2.22
C ALA A 38 -19.72 -20.91 -3.24
N GLY A 39 -19.50 -22.22 -3.39
CA GLY A 39 -20.32 -23.09 -4.24
C GLY A 39 -20.45 -22.57 -5.68
N ALA A 40 -21.68 -22.50 -6.18
CA ALA A 40 -21.96 -22.07 -7.56
C ALA A 40 -21.51 -20.63 -7.86
N GLU A 41 -21.53 -19.74 -6.87
CA GLU A 41 -21.06 -18.36 -7.03
C GLU A 41 -19.54 -18.32 -7.26
N LEU A 42 -18.78 -19.06 -6.44
CA LEU A 42 -17.33 -19.16 -6.60
C LEU A 42 -16.95 -19.75 -7.96
N GLU A 43 -17.67 -20.78 -8.41
CA GLU A 43 -17.46 -21.38 -9.72
C GLU A 43 -17.77 -20.38 -10.85
N ALA A 44 -18.85 -19.61 -10.75
CA ALA A 44 -19.16 -18.55 -11.70
C ALA A 44 -18.08 -17.46 -11.75
N VAL A 45 -17.54 -17.03 -10.60
CA VAL A 45 -16.43 -16.06 -10.53
C VAL A 45 -15.15 -16.63 -11.17
N ARG A 46 -14.84 -17.90 -10.92
CA ARG A 46 -13.66 -18.59 -11.50
C ARG A 46 -13.77 -18.71 -13.01
N GLU A 47 -14.92 -19.15 -13.51
CA GLU A 47 -15.18 -19.30 -14.94
C GLU A 47 -15.14 -17.94 -15.63
N ARG A 48 -15.74 -16.90 -15.01
CA ARG A 48 -15.63 -15.53 -15.53
C ARG A 48 -14.18 -15.06 -15.62
N ARG A 49 -13.35 -15.33 -14.61
CA ARG A 49 -11.92 -14.98 -14.61
C ARG A 49 -11.18 -15.70 -15.74
N LYS A 50 -11.47 -16.99 -15.96
CA LYS A 50 -10.91 -17.78 -17.07
C LYS A 50 -11.26 -17.16 -18.43
N GLN A 51 -12.53 -16.83 -18.65
CA GLN A 51 -12.98 -16.18 -19.88
C GLN A 51 -12.29 -14.84 -20.14
N LEU A 52 -12.12 -14.01 -19.10
CA LEU A 52 -11.40 -12.74 -19.21
C LEU A 52 -9.93 -12.96 -19.57
N ARG A 53 -9.29 -13.96 -18.96
CA ARG A 53 -7.90 -14.33 -19.25
C ARG A 53 -7.74 -14.75 -20.71
N GLU A 54 -8.58 -15.67 -21.19
CA GLU A 54 -8.55 -16.15 -22.58
C GLU A 54 -8.82 -15.02 -23.58
N LYS A 55 -9.71 -14.09 -23.24
CA LYS A 55 -10.08 -12.97 -24.12
C LYS A 55 -9.00 -11.88 -24.20
N TYR A 56 -8.33 -11.56 -23.10
CA TYR A 56 -7.51 -10.33 -23.01
C TYR A 56 -6.04 -10.55 -22.68
N LEU A 57 -5.65 -11.65 -22.03
CA LEU A 57 -4.25 -11.89 -21.67
C LEU A 57 -3.49 -12.45 -22.87
N ARG A 58 -2.71 -11.59 -23.53
CA ARG A 58 -1.87 -12.00 -24.66
C ARG A 58 -0.56 -12.64 -24.18
N PRO A 59 -0.05 -13.67 -24.89
CA PRO A 59 1.32 -14.15 -24.71
C PRO A 59 2.33 -13.02 -24.84
N ALA A 60 3.45 -13.09 -24.13
CA ALA A 60 4.45 -12.02 -24.11
C ALA A 60 4.92 -11.60 -25.52
N ALA A 61 5.11 -12.57 -26.42
CA ALA A 61 5.51 -12.35 -27.80
C ALA A 61 4.49 -11.55 -28.65
N ASP A 62 3.21 -11.53 -28.25
CA ASP A 62 2.11 -10.87 -28.98
C ASP A 62 1.67 -9.54 -28.35
N ARG A 63 2.33 -9.12 -27.27
CA ARG A 63 2.03 -7.85 -26.60
C ARG A 63 2.63 -6.69 -27.40
N SER A 64 1.81 -5.70 -27.73
CA SER A 64 2.30 -4.45 -28.30
C SER A 64 3.16 -3.70 -27.27
N PRO A 65 4.13 -2.88 -27.72
CA PRO A 65 4.86 -2.01 -26.82
C PRO A 65 3.92 -1.08 -26.04
N THR A 66 4.29 -0.77 -24.79
CA THR A 66 3.57 0.20 -23.97
C THR A 66 3.65 1.60 -24.59
N THR A 67 2.61 2.41 -24.39
CA THR A 67 2.57 3.82 -24.81
C THR A 67 3.15 4.77 -23.76
N VAL A 68 3.45 4.26 -22.56
CA VAL A 68 3.96 5.05 -21.43
C VAL A 68 5.35 4.56 -21.01
N ARG A 69 6.07 5.38 -20.25
CA ARG A 69 7.45 5.09 -19.81
C ARG A 69 7.58 4.62 -18.37
N GLY A 70 6.45 4.43 -17.67
CA GLY A 70 6.41 4.08 -16.25
C GLY A 70 5.59 5.09 -15.45
N VAL A 71 5.63 4.94 -14.12
CA VAL A 71 5.11 5.95 -13.19
C VAL A 71 6.08 7.12 -13.21
N HIS A 72 5.60 8.34 -13.42
CA HIS A 72 6.44 9.53 -13.30
C HIS A 72 6.53 9.98 -11.84
N HIS A 73 5.39 10.05 -11.16
CA HIS A 73 5.25 10.28 -9.73
C HIS A 73 3.84 9.86 -9.31
N LEU A 74 3.65 9.68 -8.01
CA LEU A 74 2.33 9.49 -7.39
C LEU A 74 2.09 10.64 -6.44
N ALA A 75 0.88 11.22 -6.41
CA ALA A 75 0.52 12.25 -5.45
C ALA A 75 -0.66 11.80 -4.59
N LEU A 76 -0.51 11.93 -3.27
CA LEU A 76 -1.50 11.59 -2.26
C LEU A 76 -1.89 12.83 -1.45
N VAL A 77 -2.82 12.66 -0.52
CA VAL A 77 -3.28 13.74 0.37
C VAL A 77 -2.90 13.37 1.80
N CYS A 78 -2.39 14.34 2.56
CA CYS A 78 -2.10 14.20 3.97
C CYS A 78 -2.86 15.20 4.83
N ARG A 79 -3.09 14.83 6.09
CA ARG A 79 -3.71 15.71 7.10
C ARG A 79 -2.72 16.68 7.75
N ASP A 80 -1.46 16.28 7.84
CA ASP A 80 -0.40 17.00 8.54
C ASP A 80 0.93 16.83 7.80
N VAL A 81 1.51 17.94 7.37
CA VAL A 81 2.73 17.98 6.56
C VAL A 81 3.94 17.48 7.36
N GLU A 82 4.11 17.96 8.61
CA GLU A 82 5.28 17.61 9.41
C GLU A 82 5.23 16.13 9.84
N GLN A 83 4.07 15.63 10.24
CA GLN A 83 3.88 14.23 10.58
C GLN A 83 4.19 13.32 9.39
N THR A 84 3.75 13.71 8.19
CA THR A 84 4.01 12.95 6.96
C THR A 84 5.49 12.98 6.60
N ILE A 85 6.16 14.13 6.71
CA ILE A 85 7.61 14.24 6.48
C ILE A 85 8.40 13.36 7.43
N ARG A 86 8.13 13.42 8.74
CA ARG A 86 8.84 12.59 9.72
C ARG A 86 8.67 11.11 9.42
N PHE A 87 7.45 10.67 9.09
CA PHE A 87 7.21 9.28 8.76
C PHE A 87 7.96 8.83 7.51
N TYR A 88 7.82 9.53 6.38
CA TYR A 88 8.47 9.08 5.15
C TYR A 88 9.99 9.27 5.16
N GLN A 89 10.48 10.40 5.68
CA GLN A 89 11.90 10.70 5.67
C GLN A 89 12.66 10.03 6.81
N ASP A 90 12.19 10.21 8.05
CA ASP A 90 12.98 9.83 9.21
C ASP A 90 12.75 8.36 9.59
N THR A 91 11.49 7.89 9.55
CA THR A 91 11.15 6.48 9.83
C THR A 91 11.48 5.58 8.64
N LEU A 92 10.90 5.87 7.47
CA LEU A 92 11.02 5.00 6.30
C LEU A 92 12.33 5.21 5.51
N GLY A 93 12.95 6.39 5.60
CA GLY A 93 14.24 6.69 4.98
C GLY A 93 14.13 7.29 3.57
N PHE A 94 13.00 7.87 3.19
CA PHE A 94 12.78 8.46 1.87
C PHE A 94 13.13 9.95 1.90
N PRO A 95 14.21 10.41 1.25
CA PRO A 95 14.62 11.80 1.31
C PRO A 95 13.53 12.75 0.80
N LEU A 96 13.21 13.80 1.55
CA LEU A 96 12.40 14.91 1.03
C LEU A 96 13.23 15.68 0.01
N VAL A 97 12.76 15.78 -1.23
CA VAL A 97 13.49 16.42 -2.34
C VAL A 97 12.96 17.80 -2.70
N GLU A 98 11.69 18.07 -2.40
CA GLU A 98 11.06 19.36 -2.71
C GLU A 98 9.87 19.61 -1.77
N LEU A 99 9.65 20.87 -1.40
CA LEU A 99 8.48 21.36 -0.67
C LEU A 99 8.17 22.76 -1.18
N VAL A 100 7.01 22.93 -1.79
CA VAL A 100 6.57 24.17 -2.41
C VAL A 100 5.11 24.44 -2.09
N GLU A 101 4.65 25.67 -2.35
CA GLU A 101 3.23 25.97 -2.26
C GLU A 101 2.47 25.33 -3.44
N ASN A 102 1.31 24.74 -3.15
CA ASN A 102 0.40 24.21 -4.14
C ASN A 102 -0.11 25.35 -5.03
N ARG A 103 0.19 25.25 -6.33
CA ARG A 103 -0.21 26.25 -7.33
C ARG A 103 -1.72 26.50 -7.36
N ASP A 104 -2.51 25.47 -7.06
CA ASP A 104 -3.95 25.49 -7.27
C ASP A 104 -4.73 25.77 -5.96
N TYR A 105 -4.03 25.87 -4.81
CA TYR A 105 -4.62 26.19 -3.51
C TYR A 105 -3.65 27.00 -2.64
N ALA A 106 -3.95 28.29 -2.43
CA ALA A 106 -3.11 29.17 -1.63
C ALA A 106 -3.02 28.70 -0.16
N GLY A 107 -1.79 28.57 0.36
CA GLY A 107 -1.49 28.06 1.69
C GLY A 107 -1.44 26.53 1.82
N SER A 108 -1.81 25.78 0.78
CA SER A 108 -1.55 24.33 0.70
C SER A 108 -0.12 24.11 0.22
N SER A 109 0.49 23.03 0.69
CA SER A 109 1.81 22.55 0.35
C SER A 109 1.70 21.46 -0.72
N HIS A 110 2.75 21.35 -1.53
CA HIS A 110 3.01 20.24 -2.42
C HIS A 110 4.47 19.84 -2.25
N PHE A 111 4.71 18.60 -1.81
CA PHE A 111 6.05 18.16 -1.40
C PHE A 111 6.30 16.73 -1.82
N PHE A 112 7.56 16.36 -2.03
CA PHE A 112 7.95 15.12 -2.70
C PHE A 112 9.09 14.41 -1.99
N PHE A 113 9.00 13.08 -1.95
CA PHE A 113 10.05 12.18 -1.51
C PHE A 113 10.63 11.39 -2.69
N ASP A 114 11.93 11.13 -2.66
CA ASP A 114 12.58 10.16 -3.55
C ASP A 114 12.26 8.73 -3.08
N ILE A 115 11.64 7.93 -3.95
CA ILE A 115 11.32 6.52 -3.71
C ILE A 115 12.15 5.57 -4.60
N GLY A 116 13.24 6.08 -5.16
CA GLY A 116 14.16 5.34 -6.01
C GLY A 116 13.74 5.25 -7.47
N ASN A 117 14.67 4.79 -8.31
CA ASN A 117 14.48 4.63 -9.76
C ASN A 117 13.97 5.90 -10.49
N GLY A 118 14.30 7.08 -9.95
CA GLY A 118 13.84 8.37 -10.49
C GLY A 118 12.35 8.65 -10.31
N ASN A 119 11.68 7.89 -9.45
CA ASN A 119 10.25 8.06 -9.14
C ASN A 119 10.08 8.90 -7.87
N LEU A 120 9.01 9.69 -7.82
CA LEU A 120 8.67 10.52 -6.68
C LEU A 120 7.33 10.12 -6.05
N LEU A 121 7.26 10.20 -4.72
CA LEU A 121 6.02 10.16 -3.97
C LEU A 121 5.74 11.56 -3.42
N GLY A 122 4.66 12.17 -3.91
CA GLY A 122 4.22 13.51 -3.55
C GLY A 122 3.01 13.51 -2.62
N PHE A 123 2.85 14.60 -1.89
CA PHE A 123 1.72 14.86 -1.02
C PHE A 123 1.22 16.30 -1.14
N PHE A 124 -0.09 16.44 -0.99
CA PHE A 124 -0.76 17.72 -0.75
C PHE A 124 -1.38 17.72 0.64
N ASP A 125 -1.32 18.84 1.36
CA ASP A 125 -2.24 19.14 2.45
C ASP A 125 -3.30 20.14 2.00
N PHE A 126 -4.41 20.25 2.74
CA PHE A 126 -5.45 21.23 2.45
C PHE A 126 -5.91 21.93 3.73
N PRO A 127 -5.16 22.93 4.23
CA PRO A 127 -5.51 23.66 5.45
C PRO A 127 -6.93 24.22 5.38
N GLY A 128 -7.72 24.02 6.44
CA GLY A 128 -9.12 24.44 6.49
C GLY A 128 -10.11 23.49 5.82
N HIS A 129 -9.65 22.38 5.23
CA HIS A 129 -10.50 21.26 4.83
C HIS A 129 -10.53 20.19 5.92
N ASP A 130 -11.73 19.75 6.27
CA ASP A 130 -11.92 18.61 7.16
C ASP A 130 -11.77 17.31 6.35
N HIS A 131 -10.73 16.55 6.64
CA HIS A 131 -10.47 15.25 6.01
C HIS A 131 -11.06 14.15 6.88
N ARG A 132 -11.92 13.33 6.27
CA ARG A 132 -12.37 12.08 6.91
C ARG A 132 -11.20 11.12 7.05
N ASP A 133 -11.27 10.26 8.06
CA ASP A 133 -10.34 9.14 8.19
C ASP A 133 -10.36 8.26 6.95
N TYR A 134 -9.20 7.68 6.63
CA TYR A 134 -9.05 6.78 5.50
C TYR A 134 -9.93 5.54 5.67
N GLU A 135 -10.59 5.16 4.58
CA GLU A 135 -11.36 3.92 4.45
C GLU A 135 -10.83 3.14 3.24
N GLU A 136 -10.43 1.87 3.42
CA GLU A 136 -9.97 1.01 2.32
C GLU A 136 -11.16 0.56 1.46
N THR A 137 -11.51 1.38 0.46
CA THR A 137 -12.66 1.16 -0.42
C THR A 137 -12.34 1.49 -1.88
N ILE A 138 -13.34 1.39 -2.75
CA ILE A 138 -13.20 1.70 -4.18
C ILE A 138 -12.71 3.14 -4.35
N GLY A 139 -11.56 3.30 -5.00
CA GLY A 139 -10.91 4.60 -5.24
C GLY A 139 -9.80 4.93 -4.24
N ALA A 140 -9.68 4.18 -3.14
CA ALA A 140 -8.58 4.31 -2.18
C ALA A 140 -7.31 3.59 -2.67
N VAL A 141 -6.14 4.06 -2.24
CA VAL A 141 -4.86 3.39 -2.47
C VAL A 141 -4.72 2.26 -1.44
N GLN A 142 -4.81 1.02 -1.91
CA GLN A 142 -4.74 -0.13 -1.00
C GLN A 142 -3.33 -0.28 -0.40
N HIS A 143 -2.29 -0.37 -1.24
CA HIS A 143 -0.90 -0.13 -0.82
C HIS A 143 0.01 0.27 -1.98
N LEU A 144 1.21 0.75 -1.63
CA LEU A 144 2.34 0.98 -2.52
C LEU A 144 3.44 -0.03 -2.23
N ALA A 145 3.68 -0.96 -3.16
CA ALA A 145 4.76 -1.93 -3.06
C ALA A 145 6.07 -1.34 -3.60
N LEU A 146 7.08 -1.27 -2.73
CA LEU A 146 8.38 -0.68 -2.98
C LEU A 146 9.45 -1.76 -2.77
N SER A 147 10.26 -1.97 -3.81
CA SER A 147 11.37 -2.91 -3.78
C SER A 147 12.44 -2.44 -2.80
N THR A 148 12.92 -3.35 -1.94
CA THR A 148 14.02 -3.09 -0.99
C THR A 148 15.11 -4.15 -1.13
N SER A 149 16.36 -3.78 -0.85
CA SER A 149 17.41 -4.77 -0.64
C SER A 149 17.14 -5.57 0.65
N PRO A 150 17.73 -6.77 0.82
CA PRO A 150 17.64 -7.50 2.09
C PRO A 150 18.14 -6.69 3.28
N GLU A 151 19.20 -5.91 3.11
CA GLU A 151 19.79 -5.09 4.17
C GLU A 151 18.84 -3.95 4.57
N GLU A 152 18.29 -3.22 3.59
CA GLU A 152 17.35 -2.13 3.87
C GLU A 152 16.02 -2.62 4.45
N PHE A 153 15.57 -3.82 4.05
CA PHE A 153 14.38 -4.44 4.61
C PHE A 153 14.53 -4.69 6.13
N GLU A 154 15.64 -5.31 6.55
CA GLU A 154 15.91 -5.56 7.97
C GLU A 154 16.17 -4.25 8.74
N ALA A 155 16.84 -3.27 8.12
CA ALA A 155 17.07 -1.97 8.73
C ALA A 155 15.75 -1.19 8.95
N ALA A 156 14.85 -1.21 7.96
CA ALA A 156 13.52 -0.62 8.08
C ALA A 156 12.71 -1.27 9.20
N LYS A 157 12.69 -2.62 9.24
CA LYS A 157 12.03 -3.37 10.30
C LYS A 157 12.52 -2.94 11.69
N ALA A 158 13.84 -2.84 11.88
CA ALA A 158 14.41 -2.42 13.15
C ALA A 158 14.04 -0.97 13.54
N ARG A 159 13.94 -0.05 12.57
CA ARG A 159 13.46 1.33 12.82
C ARG A 159 12.00 1.35 13.28
N LEU A 160 11.12 0.61 12.59
CA LEU A 160 9.70 0.50 12.96
C LEU A 160 9.54 -0.05 14.38
N GLU A 161 10.28 -1.09 14.74
CA GLU A 161 10.28 -1.67 16.09
C GLU A 161 10.77 -0.68 17.15
N ALA A 162 11.84 0.07 16.87
CA ALA A 162 12.40 1.06 17.79
C ALA A 162 11.45 2.24 18.04
N GLU A 163 10.66 2.62 17.03
CA GLU A 163 9.66 3.69 17.11
C GLU A 163 8.28 3.18 17.61
N GLY A 164 8.12 1.86 17.76
CA GLY A 164 6.85 1.25 18.20
C GLY A 164 5.74 1.34 17.16
N ILE A 165 6.10 1.34 15.87
CA ILE A 165 5.15 1.38 14.74
C ILE A 165 4.75 -0.05 14.38
N ASP A 166 3.44 -0.29 14.37
CA ASP A 166 2.88 -1.59 14.00
C ASP A 166 3.05 -1.88 12.50
N TYR A 167 3.38 -3.13 12.19
CA TYR A 167 3.47 -3.64 10.82
C TYR A 167 2.99 -5.11 10.75
N LEU A 168 2.62 -5.61 9.57
CA LEU A 168 2.37 -7.04 9.33
C LEU A 168 3.41 -7.60 8.39
N GLY A 169 3.75 -8.88 8.61
CA GLY A 169 4.86 -9.52 7.91
C GLY A 169 6.19 -9.27 8.62
N PRO A 170 7.24 -10.05 8.36
CA PRO A 170 7.24 -11.27 7.57
C PRO A 170 6.81 -12.43 8.48
N ASP A 171 5.53 -12.81 8.41
CA ASP A 171 4.91 -13.87 9.19
C ASP A 171 3.89 -14.62 8.31
N ARG A 172 3.63 -15.90 8.59
CA ARG A 172 2.57 -16.71 7.96
C ARG A 172 2.60 -16.75 6.41
N GLY A 173 3.76 -17.01 5.82
CA GLY A 173 3.88 -17.36 4.40
C GLY A 173 4.04 -16.18 3.44
N VAL A 174 4.32 -14.98 3.95
CA VAL A 174 4.75 -13.82 3.15
C VAL A 174 6.12 -13.37 3.67
N ASP A 175 7.13 -14.21 3.48
CA ASP A 175 8.46 -14.03 4.09
C ASP A 175 9.25 -12.82 3.54
N ASN A 176 8.76 -12.21 2.45
CA ASN A 176 9.45 -11.14 1.72
C ASN A 176 8.72 -9.79 1.78
N SER A 177 7.68 -9.62 2.58
CA SER A 177 6.93 -8.36 2.66
C SER A 177 6.82 -7.83 4.09
N LEU A 178 6.96 -6.52 4.24
CA LEU A 178 6.49 -5.74 5.41
C LEU A 178 5.40 -4.81 4.94
N TYR A 179 4.23 -4.88 5.55
CA TYR A 179 3.14 -3.96 5.28
C TYR A 179 2.98 -3.01 6.47
N ILE A 180 2.96 -1.71 6.19
CA ILE A 180 3.00 -0.62 7.15
C ILE A 180 1.87 0.35 6.80
N ARG A 181 1.23 0.96 7.80
CA ARG A 181 0.29 2.08 7.57
C ARG A 181 0.97 3.39 7.88
N ASP A 182 0.86 4.33 6.94
CA ASP A 182 1.27 5.71 7.20
C ASP A 182 0.27 6.42 8.13
N PRO A 183 0.60 7.62 8.63
CA PRO A 183 -0.29 8.41 9.48
C PRO A 183 -1.63 8.79 8.84
N ASN A 184 -1.76 8.66 7.52
CA ASN A 184 -2.95 8.96 6.74
C ASN A 184 -3.73 7.69 6.34
N GLY A 185 -3.30 6.51 6.78
CA GLY A 185 -3.93 5.20 6.49
C GLY A 185 -3.49 4.55 5.17
N VAL A 186 -2.58 5.17 4.41
CA VAL A 186 -2.02 4.63 3.17
C VAL A 186 -1.19 3.39 3.49
N GLY A 187 -1.44 2.29 2.79
CA GLY A 187 -0.61 1.09 2.90
C GLY A 187 0.73 1.27 2.19
N ILE A 188 1.83 0.94 2.86
CA ILE A 188 3.16 0.84 2.27
C ILE A 188 3.61 -0.62 2.41
N GLU A 189 4.05 -1.23 1.33
CA GLU A 189 4.68 -2.54 1.33
C GLU A 189 6.17 -2.39 1.00
N PHE A 190 7.04 -2.80 1.91
CA PHE A 190 8.43 -3.08 1.57
C PHE A 190 8.52 -4.51 1.10
N TYR A 191 8.87 -4.68 -0.17
CA TYR A 191 8.98 -5.98 -0.81
C TYR A 191 10.45 -6.30 -1.05
N ARG A 192 10.95 -7.31 -0.33
CA ARG A 192 12.33 -7.81 -0.39
C ARG A 192 12.54 -8.64 -1.65
N GLU A 193 12.42 -7.97 -2.78
CA GLU A 193 12.61 -8.53 -4.11
C GLU A 193 13.16 -7.46 -5.05
N GLU A 194 13.98 -7.88 -6.02
CA GLU A 194 14.53 -7.00 -7.05
C GLU A 194 13.42 -6.37 -7.89
N LEU A 195 13.54 -5.06 -8.13
CA LEU A 195 12.60 -4.32 -8.97
C LEU A 195 12.44 -4.97 -10.35
N GLY A 196 11.20 -5.19 -10.76
CA GLY A 196 10.89 -5.84 -12.05
C GLY A 196 10.79 -7.37 -11.98
N LYS A 197 10.99 -7.98 -10.82
CA LYS A 197 10.72 -9.40 -10.57
C LYS A 197 9.51 -9.60 -9.66
N PHE A 198 8.91 -10.78 -9.76
CA PHE A 198 7.85 -11.25 -8.88
C PHE A 198 8.06 -12.75 -8.59
N GLU A 199 8.31 -13.09 -7.33
CA GLU A 199 8.64 -14.46 -6.90
C GLU A 199 9.84 -15.07 -7.67
N GLY A 200 10.84 -14.25 -7.98
CA GLY A 200 12.07 -14.60 -8.69
C GLY A 200 11.97 -14.51 -10.21
N GLU A 201 10.75 -14.39 -10.76
CA GLU A 201 10.51 -14.37 -12.20
C GLU A 201 10.39 -12.94 -12.74
N PRO A 202 10.98 -12.62 -13.91
CA PRO A 202 10.77 -11.32 -14.56
C PRO A 202 9.28 -11.04 -14.80
N LEU A 203 8.84 -9.82 -14.49
CA LEU A 203 7.46 -9.39 -14.71
C LEU A 203 7.08 -9.29 -16.20
N LEU A 204 8.05 -8.93 -17.05
CA LEU A 204 7.88 -8.63 -18.48
C LEU A 204 8.86 -9.43 -19.36
#